data_AF-A0AAV5S8X9-F1
#
_entry.id   AF-A0AAV5S8X9-F1
#
_cell.length_a   1.000
_cell.length_b   1.000
_cell.length_c   1.000
_cell.angle_alpha   90.00
_cell.angle_beta   90.00
_cell.angle_gamma   90.00
#
_symmetry.space_group_name_H-M   'P 1'
#
loop_
_entity.id
_entity.type
_entity.pdbx_description
1 polymer ?
#
loop_
_entity_poly.entity_id
_entity_poly.type
_entity_poly.pdbx_seq_one_letter_code
_entity_poly.pdbx_strand_id
1 'polypeptide(L)'
;MPQSIPLPPNVKLLSNAQLKELVERHSDKLQQYISQFQSTDTFTGNLEKHKQELIDLQSEFVKLQNDIDTTNNDLDNLRILNAQYIKKWQDVNQIVNESFSEAALKQQMQREISKLDETSGKLESEIMMSRDAVEKNQLDKLMTNYINCRTNYHLNKEKLTTWNMQGQLKK
;
A
#
# COMPACT_ATOMS: atom_id res chain seq x y z
N MET A 1 -10.12 66.35 17.71
CA MET A 1 -9.50 67.69 17.70
C MET A 1 -8.20 67.59 16.91
N PRO A 2 -8.02 68.31 15.79
CA PRO A 2 -6.74 68.26 15.08
C PRO A 2 -5.66 68.81 16.01
N GLN A 3 -4.67 67.99 16.36
CA GLN A 3 -3.53 68.41 17.16
C GLN A 3 -2.74 69.45 16.37
N SER A 4 -2.53 70.62 16.96
CA SER A 4 -1.74 71.69 16.35
C SER A 4 -0.29 71.21 16.21
N ILE A 5 0.17 70.99 14.98
CA ILE A 5 1.56 70.63 14.69
C ILE A 5 2.43 71.85 15.06
N PRO A 6 3.54 71.66 15.80
CA PRO A 6 4.41 72.77 16.15
C PRO A 6 5.02 73.37 14.88
N LEU A 7 5.02 74.70 14.82
CA LEU A 7 5.64 75.45 13.73
C LEU A 7 7.17 75.46 13.89
N PRO A 8 7.94 75.57 12.80
CA PRO A 8 9.39 75.71 12.87
C PRO A 8 9.82 76.90 13.76
N PRO A 9 10.96 76.80 14.47
CA PRO A 9 11.37 77.77 15.49
C PRO A 9 11.58 79.21 14.99
N ASN A 10 11.73 79.40 13.68
CA ASN A 10 12.03 80.70 13.05
C ASN A 10 10.88 81.29 12.22
N VAL A 11 9.66 80.74 12.29
CA VAL A 11 8.51 81.24 11.49
C VAL A 11 8.19 82.72 11.76
N LYS A 12 8.48 83.21 12.97
CA LYS A 12 8.26 84.61 13.37
C LYS A 12 9.26 85.60 12.76
N LEU A 13 10.34 85.12 12.12
CA LEU A 13 11.37 85.94 11.48
C LEU A 13 11.09 86.20 10.00
N LEU A 14 10.08 85.55 9.41
CA LEU A 14 9.74 85.69 8.00
C LEU A 14 8.73 86.82 7.77
N SER A 15 8.95 87.60 6.71
CA SER A 15 7.98 88.60 6.26
C SER A 15 6.75 87.93 5.63
N ASN A 16 5.61 88.62 5.62
CA ASN A 16 4.37 88.10 5.00
C ASN A 16 4.55 87.70 3.53
N ALA A 17 5.46 88.32 2.79
CA ALA A 17 5.77 87.95 1.41
C ALA A 17 6.50 86.60 1.33
N GLN A 18 7.41 86.33 2.27
CA GLN A 18 8.17 85.08 2.35
C GLN A 18 7.32 83.93 2.90
N LEU A 19 6.35 84.21 3.78
CA LEU A 19 5.34 83.23 4.19
C LEU A 19 4.44 82.82 3.03
N LYS A 20 4.02 83.79 2.21
CA LYS A 20 3.22 83.52 1.02
C LYS A 20 4.02 82.72 -0.01
N GLU A 21 5.29 83.05 -0.22
CA GLU A 21 6.18 82.27 -1.07
C GLU A 21 6.44 80.85 -0.54
N LEU A 22 6.57 80.69 0.78
CA LEU A 22 6.74 79.38 1.41
C LEU A 22 5.52 78.47 1.19
N VAL A 23 4.32 79.04 1.24
CA VAL A 23 3.06 78.32 1.01
C VAL A 23 2.82 78.04 -0.47
N GLU A 24 3.12 78.99 -1.36
CA GLU A 24 2.82 78.89 -2.80
C GLU A 24 3.90 78.16 -3.61
N ARG A 25 5.19 78.28 -3.25
CA ARG A 25 6.32 77.70 -4.00
C ARG A 25 7.05 76.56 -3.28
N HIS A 26 6.86 76.41 -1.97
CA HIS A 26 7.62 75.43 -1.17
C HIS A 26 6.69 74.54 -0.33
N SER A 27 5.51 74.21 -0.87
CA SER A 27 4.58 73.22 -0.32
C SER A 27 5.24 71.88 0.02
N ASP A 28 6.21 71.47 -0.78
CA ASP A 28 6.84 70.15 -0.70
C ASP A 28 7.72 70.06 0.56
N LYS A 29 8.39 71.15 0.93
CA LYS A 29 9.18 71.26 2.15
C LYS A 29 8.29 71.28 3.40
N LEU A 30 7.10 71.88 3.29
CA LEU A 30 6.09 71.85 4.35
C LEU A 30 5.52 70.43 4.51
N GLN A 31 5.26 69.71 3.42
CA GLN A 31 4.86 68.30 3.46
C GLN A 31 5.93 67.40 4.09
N GLN A 32 7.20 67.62 3.73
CA GLN A 32 8.33 66.87 4.28
C GLN A 32 8.59 67.19 5.76
N TYR A 33 8.23 68.40 6.22
CA TYR A 33 8.23 68.76 7.63
C TYR A 33 7.08 68.07 8.37
N ILE A 34 5.88 68.07 7.80
CA ILE A 34 4.70 67.41 8.39
C ILE A 34 4.90 65.89 8.49
N SER A 35 5.56 65.26 7.52
CA SER A 35 5.82 63.82 7.54
C SER A 35 6.74 63.39 8.69
N GLN A 36 7.57 64.28 9.24
CA GLN A 36 8.37 63.99 10.44
C GLN A 36 7.53 63.82 11.71
N PHE A 37 6.33 64.39 11.74
CA PHE A 37 5.38 64.26 12.85
C PHE A 37 4.41 63.09 12.69
N GLN A 38 4.38 62.45 11.51
CA GLN A 38 3.65 61.22 11.27
C GLN A 38 4.58 60.03 11.54
N SER A 39 4.58 59.53 12.78
CA SER A 39 5.37 58.35 13.14
C SER A 39 4.89 57.14 12.34
N THR A 40 5.72 56.70 11.39
CA THR A 40 5.55 55.45 10.64
C THR A 40 6.27 54.28 11.31
N ASP A 41 7.00 54.53 12.39
CA ASP A 41 7.88 53.54 13.06
C ASP A 41 7.10 52.32 13.58
N THR A 42 5.87 52.53 14.06
CA THR A 42 5.00 51.43 14.51
C THR A 42 4.50 50.59 13.34
N PHE A 43 4.22 51.23 12.20
CA PHE A 43 3.78 50.55 10.99
C PHE A 43 4.93 49.77 10.33
N THR A 44 6.13 50.35 10.23
CA THR A 44 7.32 49.66 9.72
C THR A 44 7.75 48.51 10.63
N GLY A 45 7.65 48.66 11.96
CA GLY A 45 7.88 47.57 12.91
C GLY A 45 6.90 46.40 12.73
N ASN A 46 5.61 46.69 12.56
CA ASN A 46 4.60 45.65 12.27
C ASN A 46 4.83 44.99 10.91
N LEU A 47 5.26 45.75 9.90
CA LEU A 47 5.57 45.23 8.57
C LEU A 47 6.73 44.24 8.62
N GLU A 48 7.82 44.57 9.31
CA GLU A 48 8.96 43.65 9.46
C GLU A 48 8.59 42.42 10.30
N LYS A 49 7.72 42.57 11.31
CA LYS A 49 7.20 41.43 12.06
C LYS A 49 6.41 40.46 11.16
N HIS A 50 5.46 40.97 10.37
CA HIS A 50 4.68 40.13 9.46
C HIS A 50 5.53 39.49 8.36
N LYS A 51 6.56 40.19 7.90
CA LYS A 51 7.54 39.65 6.95
C LYS A 51 8.32 38.49 7.58
N GLN A 52 8.71 38.59 8.85
CA GLN A 52 9.35 37.50 9.57
C GLN A 52 8.41 36.30 9.74
N GLU A 53 7.15 36.55 10.14
CA GLU A 53 6.12 35.49 10.24
C GLU A 53 5.92 34.76 8.90
N LEU A 54 5.95 35.47 7.77
CA LEU A 54 5.88 34.88 6.43
C LEU A 54 7.10 34.03 6.08
N ILE A 55 8.30 34.45 6.47
CA ILE A 55 9.53 33.68 6.26
C ILE A 55 9.52 32.40 7.10
N ASP A 56 9.08 32.51 8.35
CA ASP A 56 8.97 31.36 9.26
C ASP A 56 7.93 30.35 8.72
N LEU A 57 6.77 30.85 8.27
CA LEU A 57 5.75 30.03 7.63
C LEU A 57 6.26 29.34 6.35
N GLN A 58 7.03 30.06 5.52
CA GLN A 58 7.65 29.46 4.35
C GLN A 58 8.63 28.33 4.74
N SER A 59 9.40 28.51 5.81
CA SER A 59 10.29 27.47 6.33
C SER A 59 9.51 26.23 6.80
N GLU A 60 8.39 26.43 7.49
CA GLU A 60 7.52 25.33 7.92
C GLU A 60 6.92 24.56 6.73
N PHE A 61 6.47 25.26 5.69
CA PHE A 61 5.98 24.60 4.47
C PHE A 61 7.06 23.78 3.77
N VAL A 62 8.30 24.25 3.74
CA VAL A 62 9.42 23.49 3.17
C VAL A 62 9.69 22.22 3.98
N LYS A 63 9.64 22.30 5.32
CA LYS A 63 9.78 21.12 6.18
C LYS A 63 8.64 20.14 5.95
N LEU A 64 7.40 20.63 5.92
CA LEU A 64 6.22 19.80 5.68
C LEU A 64 6.30 19.09 4.32
N GLN A 65 6.77 19.77 3.27
CA GLN A 65 6.96 19.14 1.97
C GLN A 65 7.97 18.01 2.03
N ASN A 66 9.10 18.19 2.72
CA ASN A 66 10.10 17.12 2.89
C ASN A 66 9.52 15.92 3.67
N ASP A 67 8.70 16.17 4.70
CA ASP A 67 8.05 15.12 5.47
C ASP A 67 7.03 14.34 4.61
N ILE A 68 6.28 15.05 3.76
CA ILE A 68 5.35 14.44 2.79
C ILE A 68 6.13 13.55 1.80
N ASP A 69 7.22 14.05 1.24
CA ASP A 69 8.03 13.31 0.27
C ASP A 69 8.65 12.05 0.91
N THR A 70 9.13 12.16 2.16
CA THR A 70 9.64 11.03 2.93
C THR A 70 8.55 9.99 3.20
N THR A 71 7.38 10.44 3.65
CA THR A 71 6.24 9.56 3.94
C THR A 71 5.76 8.86 2.68
N ASN A 72 5.73 9.54 1.53
CA ASN A 72 5.35 8.94 0.25
C ASN A 72 6.34 7.85 -0.16
N ASN A 73 7.64 8.06 0.01
CA ASN A 73 8.66 7.04 -0.25
C ASN A 73 8.46 5.81 0.64
N ASP A 74 8.20 6.00 1.93
CA ASP A 74 7.91 4.90 2.86
C ASP A 74 6.63 4.14 2.48
N LEU A 75 5.60 4.87 2.05
CA LEU A 75 4.34 4.29 1.59
C LEU A 75 4.55 3.43 0.33
N ASP A 76 5.36 3.90 -0.62
CA ASP A 76 5.69 3.13 -1.81
C ASP A 76 6.52 1.88 -1.48
N ASN A 77 7.47 1.97 -0.54
CA ASN A 77 8.19 0.81 -0.03
C ASN A 77 7.24 -0.22 0.63
N LEU A 78 6.27 0.25 1.43
CA LEU A 78 5.26 -0.61 2.04
C LEU A 78 4.34 -1.26 0.99
N ARG A 79 3.99 -0.55 -0.08
CA ARG A 79 3.22 -1.12 -1.21
C ARG A 79 4.00 -2.25 -1.89
N ILE A 80 5.28 -2.06 -2.13
CA ILE A 80 6.16 -3.09 -2.70
C ILE A 80 6.21 -4.30 -1.77
N LEU A 81 6.41 -4.08 -0.47
CA LEU A 81 6.47 -5.16 0.52
C LEU A 81 5.14 -5.92 0.60
N ASN A 82 4.01 -5.21 0.55
CA ASN A 82 2.68 -5.82 0.54
C ASN A 82 2.47 -6.69 -0.71
N ALA A 83 2.89 -6.22 -1.89
CA ALA A 83 2.83 -7.01 -3.11
C ALA A 83 3.68 -8.30 -3.00
N GLN A 84 4.87 -8.21 -2.42
CA GLN A 84 5.72 -9.39 -2.16
C GLN A 84 5.06 -10.36 -1.17
N TYR A 85 4.43 -9.84 -0.11
CA TYR A 85 3.70 -10.64 0.86
C TYR A 85 2.53 -11.39 0.21
N ILE A 86 1.70 -10.68 -0.58
CA ILE A 86 0.57 -11.27 -1.29
C ILE A 86 1.04 -12.38 -2.21
N LYS A 87 2.14 -12.17 -2.96
CA LYS A 87 2.70 -13.19 -3.83
C LYS A 87 3.10 -14.45 -3.05
N LYS A 88 3.87 -14.29 -1.96
CA LYS A 88 4.27 -15.43 -1.12
C LYS A 88 3.07 -16.16 -0.53
N TRP A 89 2.06 -15.42 -0.10
CA TRP A 89 0.81 -16.00 0.41
C TRP A 89 0.08 -16.78 -0.68
N GLN A 90 -0.01 -16.24 -1.90
CA GLN A 90 -0.61 -16.93 -3.04
C GLN A 90 0.14 -18.22 -3.39
N ASP A 91 1.47 -18.17 -3.46
CA ASP A 91 2.30 -19.34 -3.76
C ASP A 91 2.08 -20.45 -2.72
N VAL A 92 2.09 -20.12 -1.43
CA VAL A 92 1.83 -21.08 -0.35
C VAL A 92 0.40 -21.61 -0.42
N ASN A 93 -0.58 -20.73 -0.59
CA ASN A 93 -1.98 -21.12 -0.63
C ASN A 93 -2.28 -22.00 -1.85
N GLN A 94 -1.59 -21.78 -2.98
CA GLN A 94 -1.67 -22.63 -4.15
C GLN A 94 -1.15 -24.04 -3.83
N ILE A 95 0.05 -24.15 -3.27
CA ILE A 95 0.63 -25.45 -2.88
C ILE A 95 -0.28 -26.20 -1.91
N VAL A 96 -0.79 -25.49 -0.90
CA VAL A 96 -1.72 -26.05 0.07
C VAL A 96 -2.98 -26.53 -0.63
N ASN A 97 -3.60 -25.71 -1.47
CA ASN A 97 -4.86 -26.07 -2.12
C ASN A 97 -4.72 -27.20 -3.14
N GLU A 98 -3.61 -27.27 -3.87
CA GLU A 98 -3.38 -28.28 -4.90
C GLU A 98 -2.90 -29.63 -4.35
N SER A 99 -2.15 -29.64 -3.24
CA SER A 99 -1.47 -30.86 -2.76
C SER A 99 -1.89 -31.31 -1.36
N PHE A 100 -2.27 -30.39 -0.49
CA PHE A 100 -2.45 -30.68 0.94
C PHE A 100 -3.87 -30.43 1.46
N SER A 101 -4.71 -29.75 0.69
CA SER A 101 -6.09 -29.53 1.06
C SER A 101 -6.83 -30.86 1.12
N GLU A 102 -7.82 -30.93 2.00
CA GLU A 102 -8.66 -32.12 2.11
C GLU A 102 -9.30 -32.48 0.76
N ALA A 103 -9.69 -31.47 -0.02
CA ALA A 103 -10.24 -31.67 -1.36
C ALA A 103 -9.19 -32.25 -2.33
N ALA A 104 -7.97 -31.70 -2.36
CA ALA A 104 -6.89 -32.20 -3.20
C ALA A 104 -6.50 -33.64 -2.87
N LEU A 105 -6.31 -33.94 -1.59
CA LEU A 105 -5.95 -35.29 -1.15
C LEU A 105 -7.06 -36.31 -1.47
N LYS A 106 -8.33 -35.93 -1.28
CA LYS A 106 -9.46 -36.78 -1.69
C LYS A 106 -9.48 -36.99 -3.21
N GLN A 107 -9.27 -35.93 -3.99
CA GLN A 107 -9.22 -36.03 -5.44
C GLN A 107 -8.06 -36.91 -5.91
N GLN A 108 -6.89 -36.78 -5.29
CA GLN A 108 -5.74 -37.64 -5.57
C GLN A 108 -6.07 -39.10 -5.26
N MET A 109 -6.63 -39.39 -4.09
CA MET A 109 -7.01 -40.75 -3.71
C MET A 109 -8.07 -41.33 -4.65
N GLN A 110 -9.01 -40.51 -5.12
CA GLN A 110 -10.00 -40.92 -6.11
C GLN A 110 -9.37 -41.24 -7.47
N ARG A 111 -8.39 -40.44 -7.93
CA ARG A 111 -7.61 -40.76 -9.14
C ARG A 111 -6.81 -42.05 -8.99
N GLU A 112 -6.22 -42.29 -7.82
CA GLU A 112 -5.50 -43.54 -7.55
C GLU A 112 -6.43 -44.76 -7.57
N ILE A 113 -7.64 -44.65 -7.00
CA ILE A 113 -8.67 -45.69 -7.08
C ILE A 113 -9.05 -45.97 -8.54
N SER A 114 -9.29 -44.94 -9.35
CA SER A 114 -9.59 -45.11 -10.78
C SER A 114 -8.45 -45.80 -11.52
N LYS A 115 -7.19 -45.41 -11.26
CA LYS A 115 -6.02 -46.07 -11.85
C LYS A 115 -5.93 -47.54 -11.46
N LEU A 116 -6.17 -47.87 -10.18
CA LEU A 116 -6.16 -49.26 -9.70
C LEU A 116 -7.25 -50.11 -10.36
N ASP A 117 -8.41 -49.52 -10.65
CA ASP A 117 -9.50 -50.19 -11.35
C ASP A 117 -9.13 -50.46 -12.82
N GLU A 118 -8.55 -49.47 -13.50
CA GLU A 118 -8.04 -49.63 -14.87
C GLU A 118 -6.92 -50.67 -14.96
N THR A 119 -5.95 -50.65 -14.03
CA THR A 119 -4.86 -51.64 -14.01
C THR A 119 -5.38 -53.03 -13.70
N SER A 120 -6.36 -53.16 -12.80
CA SER A 120 -7.05 -54.42 -12.54
C SER A 120 -7.71 -54.97 -13.81
N GLY A 121 -8.43 -54.14 -14.56
CA GLY A 121 -9.08 -54.56 -15.82
C GLY A 121 -8.09 -54.97 -16.90
N LYS A 122 -6.92 -54.32 -16.98
CA LYS A 122 -5.82 -54.72 -17.87
C LYS A 122 -5.25 -56.08 -17.47
N LEU A 123 -4.95 -56.28 -16.19
CA LEU A 123 -4.45 -57.55 -15.68
C LEU A 123 -5.45 -58.69 -15.93
N GLU A 124 -6.76 -58.45 -15.76
CA GLU A 124 -7.80 -59.43 -16.05
C GLU A 124 -7.82 -59.82 -17.54
N SER A 125 -7.70 -58.84 -18.43
CA SER A 125 -7.59 -59.06 -19.87
C SER A 125 -6.34 -59.87 -20.23
N GLU A 126 -5.20 -59.55 -19.59
CA GLU A 126 -3.95 -60.30 -19.76
C GLU A 126 -4.06 -61.75 -19.25
N ILE A 127 -4.72 -61.99 -18.11
CA ILE A 127 -5.01 -63.36 -17.62
C ILE A 127 -5.85 -64.13 -18.63
N MET A 128 -6.89 -63.50 -19.18
CA MET A 128 -7.76 -64.15 -20.17
C MET A 128 -7.03 -64.50 -21.46
N MET A 129 -6.17 -63.62 -21.96
CA MET A 129 -5.40 -63.85 -23.21
C MET A 129 -4.27 -64.87 -23.03
N SER A 130 -3.77 -65.02 -21.82
CA SER A 130 -2.59 -65.82 -21.51
C SER A 130 -2.92 -67.24 -21.00
N ARG A 131 -4.22 -67.55 -20.88
CA ARG A 131 -4.77 -68.82 -20.40
C ARG A 131 -4.30 -70.05 -21.17
N ASP A 132 -3.97 -69.91 -22.45
CA ASP A 132 -3.61 -71.03 -23.33
C ASP A 132 -2.09 -71.22 -23.53
N ALA A 133 -1.22 -70.33 -23.03
CA ALA A 133 0.21 -70.33 -23.37
C ALA A 133 1.19 -69.89 -22.26
N VAL A 134 0.80 -69.92 -20.99
CA VAL A 134 1.62 -69.40 -19.89
C VAL A 134 2.18 -70.49 -18.97
N GLU A 135 3.49 -70.44 -18.73
CA GLU A 135 4.15 -71.24 -17.70
C GLU A 135 3.52 -70.97 -16.32
N LYS A 136 3.26 -72.03 -15.54
CA LYS A 136 2.59 -71.96 -14.23
C LYS A 136 3.12 -70.85 -13.30
N ASN A 137 4.43 -70.62 -13.29
CA ASN A 137 5.09 -69.57 -12.48
C ASN A 137 4.73 -68.14 -12.89
N GLN A 138 4.37 -67.90 -14.16
CA GLN A 138 3.94 -66.59 -14.65
C GLN A 138 2.47 -66.33 -14.33
N LEU A 139 1.62 -67.36 -14.38
CA LEU A 139 0.22 -67.28 -13.97
C LEU A 139 0.08 -66.93 -12.48
N ASP A 140 0.83 -67.59 -11.61
CA ASP A 140 0.80 -67.32 -10.16
C ASP A 140 1.23 -65.88 -9.83
N LYS A 141 2.23 -65.35 -10.55
CA LYS A 141 2.66 -63.95 -10.41
C LYS A 141 1.58 -62.97 -10.87
N LEU A 142 0.95 -63.24 -12.01
CA LEU A 142 -0.09 -62.39 -12.57
C LEU A 142 -1.33 -62.36 -11.67
N MET A 143 -1.72 -63.53 -11.14
CA MET A 143 -2.81 -63.66 -10.17
C MET A 143 -2.49 -62.94 -8.86
N THR A 144 -1.25 -63.06 -8.35
CA THR A 144 -0.81 -62.34 -7.15
C THR A 144 -0.88 -60.83 -7.36
N ASN A 145 -0.43 -60.34 -8.53
CA ASN A 145 -0.51 -58.91 -8.87
C ASN A 145 -1.96 -58.42 -8.97
N TYR A 146 -2.86 -59.21 -9.56
CA TYR A 146 -4.29 -58.89 -9.64
C TYR A 146 -4.92 -58.81 -8.25
N ILE A 147 -4.69 -59.81 -7.39
CA ILE A 147 -5.21 -59.84 -6.02
C ILE A 147 -4.69 -58.64 -5.22
N ASN A 148 -3.39 -58.32 -5.31
CA ASN A 148 -2.81 -57.16 -4.65
C ASN A 148 -3.43 -55.84 -5.18
N CYS A 149 -3.63 -55.73 -6.49
CA CYS A 149 -4.26 -54.57 -7.11
C CYS A 149 -5.70 -54.37 -6.60
N ARG A 150 -6.51 -55.43 -6.58
CA ARG A 150 -7.90 -55.38 -6.08
C ARG A 150 -8.00 -55.13 -4.59
N THR A 151 -7.10 -55.72 -3.80
CA THR A 151 -7.03 -55.47 -2.35
C THR A 151 -6.76 -53.99 -2.08
N ASN A 152 -5.78 -53.40 -2.75
CA ASN A 152 -5.47 -51.98 -2.62
C ASN A 152 -6.60 -51.06 -3.12
N TYR A 153 -7.28 -51.44 -4.21
CA TYR A 153 -8.46 -50.74 -4.70
C TYR A 153 -9.56 -50.65 -3.64
N HIS A 154 -9.96 -51.81 -3.09
CA HIS A 154 -11.04 -51.87 -2.10
C HIS A 154 -10.65 -51.18 -0.80
N LEU A 155 -9.41 -51.35 -0.33
CA LEU A 155 -8.90 -50.67 0.85
C LEU A 155 -8.96 -49.14 0.70
N ASN A 156 -8.51 -48.60 -0.43
CA ASN A 156 -8.54 -47.16 -0.67
C ASN A 156 -9.97 -46.64 -0.83
N LYS A 157 -10.86 -47.44 -1.44
CA LYS A 157 -12.28 -47.09 -1.57
C LYS A 157 -12.98 -47.01 -0.21
N GLU A 158 -12.73 -47.96 0.69
CA GLU A 158 -13.27 -47.94 2.06
C GLU A 158 -12.74 -46.76 2.87
N LYS A 159 -11.43 -46.48 2.77
CA LYS A 159 -10.82 -45.29 3.38
C LYS A 159 -11.49 -44.01 2.87
N LEU A 160 -11.75 -43.89 1.56
CA LEU A 160 -12.38 -42.70 0.98
C LEU A 160 -13.82 -42.54 1.48
N THR A 161 -14.60 -43.62 1.51
CA THR A 161 -15.98 -43.60 2.02
C THR A 161 -16.00 -43.17 3.50
N THR A 162 -15.11 -43.73 4.31
CA THR A 162 -15.00 -43.37 5.74
C THR A 162 -14.60 -41.91 5.91
N TRP A 163 -13.60 -41.44 5.15
CA TRP A 163 -13.16 -40.04 5.18
C TRP A 163 -14.29 -39.07 4.80
N ASN A 164 -15.11 -39.42 3.79
CA ASN A 164 -16.26 -38.61 3.42
C ASN A 164 -17.32 -38.53 4.52
N MET A 165 -17.58 -39.63 5.23
CA MET A 165 -18.50 -39.65 6.37
C MET A 165 -17.97 -38.84 7.56
N GLN A 166 -16.66 -38.93 7.87
CA GLN A 166 -16.05 -38.15 8.95
C GLN A 166 -16.12 -36.64 8.69
N GLY A 167 -15.98 -36.21 7.43
CA GLY A 167 -16.15 -34.80 7.06
C GLY A 167 -17.57 -34.27 7.30
N GLN A 168 -18.58 -35.15 7.30
CA GLN A 168 -19.96 -34.79 7.62
C GLN A 168 -20.21 -34.69 9.13
N LEU A 169 -19.45 -35.43 9.94
CA LEU A 169 -19.56 -35.42 11.41
C LEU A 169 -18.94 -34.20 12.08
N LYS A 170 -18.03 -33.49 11.39
CA LYS A 170 -17.38 -32.27 11.90
C LYS A 170 -18.11 -30.97 11.54
N LYS A 171 -19.18 -31.05 10.75
CA LYS A 171 -20.07 -29.93 10.43
C LYS A 171 -21.22 -29.89 11.43
#